data_AF-F4YU02-F1
#
_entry.id   AF-F4YU02-F1
#
_cell.length_a   1.000
_cell.length_b   1.000
_cell.length_c   1.000
_cell.angle_alpha   90.00
_cell.angle_beta   90.00
_cell.angle_gamma   90.00
#
_symmetry.space_group_name_H-M   'P 1'
#
loop_
_entity.id
_entity.type
_entity.pdbx_description
1 polymer ?
#
loop_
_entity_poly.entity_id
_entity_poly.type
_entity_poly.pdbx_seq_one_letter_code
_entity_poly.pdbx_strand_id
1 'polypeptide(L)'
;MTCQRSDIYWRDALYNAVSQMPGNVRAAAAYLTERRGKTIAAESLRKKLRGLEGESLSMEMAEMLTEWMQELSAGQAQATCWIQSLGAQFDLAMDFVPPAPDNGWPDEVAAMQAKLLHVAKHAGRLSGVALEALDDAHLFAA
;
A
#
# COMPACT_ATOMS: atom_id res chain seq x y z
N MET A 1 18.44 -8.90 9.63
CA MET A 1 17.71 -7.82 10.34
C MET A 1 17.01 -6.94 9.31
N THR A 2 15.72 -7.16 9.10
CA THR A 2 14.90 -6.26 8.28
C THR A 2 14.20 -5.30 9.24
N CYS A 3 14.71 -4.09 9.39
CA CYS A 3 13.98 -3.03 10.08
C CYS A 3 12.66 -2.83 9.33
N GLN A 4 11.52 -2.96 10.04
CA GLN A 4 10.25 -2.43 9.54
C GLN A 4 10.43 -0.92 9.39
N ARG A 5 10.26 -0.43 8.17
CA ARG A 5 10.36 1.00 7.86
C ARG A 5 8.99 1.63 7.92
N SER A 6 8.97 2.97 8.04
CA SER A 6 7.74 3.74 8.14
C SER A 6 6.80 3.44 6.98
N ASP A 7 5.56 3.10 7.29
CA ASP A 7 4.50 2.90 6.30
C ASP A 7 3.94 4.25 5.78
N ILE A 8 4.50 5.38 6.24
CA ILE A 8 4.12 6.73 5.79
C ILE A 8 4.80 7.06 4.45
N TYR A 9 6.04 6.61 4.23
CA TYR A 9 6.76 6.84 2.99
C TYR A 9 6.47 5.72 1.98
N TRP A 10 5.91 6.07 0.82
CA TRP A 10 5.44 5.07 -0.16
C TRP A 10 6.53 4.08 -0.62
N ARG A 11 7.78 4.52 -0.72
CA ARG A 11 8.92 3.68 -1.10
C ARG A 11 9.24 2.63 -0.05
N ASP A 12 9.17 3.01 1.22
CA ASP A 12 9.40 2.11 2.33
C ASP A 12 8.24 1.12 2.48
N ALA A 13 7.00 1.58 2.29
CA ALA A 13 5.82 0.71 2.21
C ALA A 13 5.94 -0.31 1.06
N LEU A 14 6.36 0.13 -0.14
CA LEU A 14 6.59 -0.76 -1.28
C LEU A 14 7.72 -1.76 -1.01
N TYR A 15 8.82 -1.31 -0.39
CA TYR A 15 9.91 -2.19 0.03
C TYR A 15 9.44 -3.24 1.05
N ASN A 16 8.62 -2.83 2.03
CA ASN A 16 8.05 -3.71 3.04
C ASN A 16 7.15 -4.76 2.38
N ALA A 17 6.29 -4.37 1.44
CA ALA A 17 5.41 -5.27 0.69
C ALA A 17 6.21 -6.30 -0.13
N VAL A 18 7.18 -5.84 -0.92
CA VAL A 18 8.05 -6.70 -1.75
C VAL A 18 8.87 -7.67 -0.88
N SER A 19 9.34 -7.22 0.29
CA SER A 19 10.15 -8.05 1.19
C SER A 19 9.35 -9.17 1.86
N GLN A 20 8.03 -9.00 1.98
CA GLN A 20 7.11 -9.99 2.56
C GLN A 20 6.66 -11.06 1.56
N MET A 21 6.87 -10.85 0.26
CA MET A 21 6.51 -11.81 -0.77
C MET A 21 7.42 -13.04 -0.78
N PRO A 22 6.92 -14.20 -1.27
CA PRO A 22 7.75 -15.37 -1.53
C PRO A 22 8.95 -15.02 -2.42
N GLY A 23 10.15 -15.38 -1.97
CA GLY A 23 11.39 -15.09 -2.70
C GLY A 23 11.86 -13.62 -2.63
N ASN A 24 11.15 -12.75 -1.90
CA ASN A 24 11.53 -11.39 -1.52
C ASN A 24 12.02 -10.51 -2.69
N VAL A 25 12.82 -9.48 -2.39
CA VAL A 25 13.44 -8.57 -3.37
C VAL A 25 14.20 -9.31 -4.48
N ARG A 26 14.74 -10.52 -4.21
CA ARG A 26 15.43 -11.32 -5.23
C ARG A 26 14.49 -11.82 -6.31
N ALA A 27 13.34 -12.38 -5.93
CA ALA A 27 12.32 -12.82 -6.88
C ALA A 27 11.73 -11.64 -7.65
N ALA A 28 11.48 -10.52 -6.96
CA ALA A 28 11.05 -9.28 -7.59
C ALA A 28 12.02 -8.77 -8.67
N ALA A 29 13.33 -8.83 -8.41
CA ALA A 29 14.34 -8.41 -9.38
C ALA A 29 14.44 -9.37 -10.59
N ALA A 30 14.22 -10.67 -10.38
CA ALA A 30 14.14 -11.64 -11.46
C ALA A 30 12.92 -11.36 -12.36
N TYR A 31 11.76 -11.15 -11.74
CA TYR A 31 10.53 -10.76 -12.45
C TYR A 31 10.71 -9.49 -13.28
N LEU A 32 11.26 -8.43 -12.68
CA LEU A 32 11.51 -7.18 -13.39
C LEU A 32 12.53 -7.34 -14.52
N THR A 33 13.52 -8.23 -14.36
CA THR A 33 14.51 -8.51 -15.42
C THR A 33 13.84 -9.15 -16.63
N GLU A 34 12.99 -10.15 -16.38
CA GLU A 34 12.24 -10.86 -17.41
C GLU A 34 11.26 -9.93 -18.12
N ARG A 35 10.41 -9.23 -17.36
CA ARG A 35 9.35 -8.38 -17.90
C ARG A 35 9.86 -7.15 -18.66
N ARG A 36 10.98 -6.56 -18.22
CA ARG A 36 11.56 -5.37 -18.87
C ARG A 36 12.56 -5.69 -19.98
N GLY A 37 12.98 -6.96 -20.12
CA GLY A 37 14.10 -7.34 -20.98
C GLY A 37 15.44 -6.66 -20.60
N LYS A 38 15.56 -6.17 -19.36
CA LYS A 38 16.73 -5.43 -18.86
C LYS A 38 17.10 -5.92 -17.47
N THR A 39 18.29 -6.50 -17.35
CA THR A 39 18.81 -7.05 -16.10
C THR A 39 18.84 -6.02 -14.98
N ILE A 40 18.24 -6.39 -13.84
CA ILE A 40 18.35 -5.65 -12.59
C ILE A 40 18.81 -6.61 -11.49
N ALA A 41 19.94 -6.29 -10.86
CA ALA A 41 20.41 -7.04 -9.70
C ALA A 41 19.51 -6.76 -8.49
N ALA A 42 19.29 -7.77 -7.63
CA ALA A 42 18.48 -7.63 -6.43
C ALA A 42 18.96 -6.48 -5.51
N GLU A 43 20.28 -6.28 -5.42
CA GLU A 43 20.84 -5.18 -4.65
C GLU A 43 20.57 -3.81 -5.29
N SER A 44 20.59 -3.71 -6.62
CA SER A 44 20.20 -2.48 -7.32
C SER A 44 18.73 -2.15 -7.08
N LEU A 45 17.84 -3.16 -7.17
CA LEU A 45 16.44 -2.98 -6.83
C LEU A 45 16.25 -2.53 -5.38
N ARG A 46 16.99 -3.13 -4.44
CA ARG A 46 16.97 -2.73 -3.03
C ARG A 46 17.38 -1.26 -2.86
N LYS A 47 18.44 -0.79 -3.53
CA LYS A 47 18.86 0.62 -3.44
C LYS A 47 17.80 1.57 -3.99
N LYS A 48 17.16 1.21 -5.12
CA LYS A 48 16.05 1.96 -5.73
C LYS A 48 14.83 2.05 -4.81
N LEU A 49 14.42 0.91 -4.24
CA LEU A 49 13.32 0.84 -3.28
C LEU A 49 13.61 1.63 -1.99
N ARG A 50 14.88 1.71 -1.57
CA ARG A 50 15.30 2.49 -0.40
C ARG A 50 15.47 3.98 -0.67
N GLY A 51 15.39 4.42 -1.93
CA GLY A 51 15.58 5.82 -2.31
C GLY A 51 16.96 6.38 -1.96
N LEU A 52 18.02 5.58 -2.07
CA LEU A 52 19.38 6.08 -1.85
C LEU A 52 19.74 7.19 -2.85
N GLU A 53 20.68 8.06 -2.48
CA GLU A 53 21.11 9.18 -3.32
C GLU A 53 21.53 8.72 -4.72
N GLY A 54 20.99 9.36 -5.76
CA GLY A 54 21.21 9.00 -7.16
C GLY A 54 20.38 7.80 -7.67
N GLU A 55 19.64 7.11 -6.81
CA GLU A 55 18.79 5.99 -7.20
C GLU A 55 17.32 6.39 -7.27
N SER A 56 16.73 6.25 -8.46
CA SER A 56 15.29 6.41 -8.67
C SER A 56 14.63 5.07 -8.97
N LEU A 57 13.41 4.92 -8.45
CA LEU A 57 12.45 3.92 -8.87
C LEU A 57 11.42 4.62 -9.77
N SER A 58 11.19 4.11 -10.98
CA SER A 58 10.14 4.65 -11.85
C SER A 58 8.76 4.15 -11.41
N MET A 59 7.72 4.91 -11.71
CA MET A 59 6.33 4.51 -11.46
C MET A 59 6.00 3.19 -12.15
N GLU A 60 6.42 3.04 -13.41
CA GLU A 60 6.28 1.80 -14.19
C GLU A 60 6.88 0.58 -13.47
N MET A 61 8.04 0.73 -12.80
CA MET A 61 8.61 -0.35 -12.00
C MET A 61 7.77 -0.67 -10.76
N ALA A 62 7.17 0.34 -10.12
CA ALA A 62 6.28 0.14 -8.97
C ALA A 62 4.97 -0.58 -9.39
N GLU A 63 4.42 -0.24 -10.56
CA GLU A 63 3.26 -0.91 -11.15
C GLU A 63 3.57 -2.37 -11.48
N MET A 64 4.69 -2.65 -12.17
CA MET A 64 5.11 -4.04 -12.44
C MET A 64 5.32 -4.86 -11.16
N LEU A 65 5.88 -4.26 -10.11
CA LEU A 65 6.00 -4.93 -8.80
C LEU A 65 4.63 -5.19 -8.17
N THR A 66 3.68 -4.26 -8.33
CA THR A 66 2.31 -4.42 -7.84
C THR A 66 1.63 -5.59 -8.52
N GLU A 67 1.74 -5.70 -9.84
CA GLU A 67 1.18 -6.82 -10.61
C GLU A 67 1.78 -8.16 -10.17
N TRP A 68 3.10 -8.24 -10.06
CA TRP A 68 3.79 -9.42 -9.53
C TRP A 68 3.30 -9.83 -8.13
N MET A 69 3.11 -8.87 -7.23
CA MET A 69 2.58 -9.14 -5.89
C MET A 69 1.11 -9.60 -5.94
N GLN A 70 0.30 -9.05 -6.83
CA GLN A 70 -1.09 -9.46 -7.04
C GLN A 70 -1.20 -10.89 -7.59
N GLU A 71 -0.28 -11.29 -8.48
CA GLU A 71 -0.19 -12.67 -8.98
C GLU A 71 0.17 -13.68 -7.87
N LEU A 72 1.01 -13.26 -6.92
CA LEU A 72 1.52 -14.15 -5.85
C LEU A 72 0.68 -14.17 -4.58
N SER A 73 -0.09 -13.12 -4.28
CA SER A 73 -0.76 -12.98 -2.99
C SER A 73 -2.23 -13.39 -3.04
N ALA A 74 -2.63 -14.24 -2.09
CA ALA A 74 -4.04 -14.48 -1.74
C ALA A 74 -4.66 -13.30 -0.93
N GLY A 75 -4.01 -12.13 -0.94
CA GLY A 75 -4.39 -10.94 -0.18
C GLY A 75 -4.00 -9.66 -0.95
N GLN A 76 -4.79 -9.34 -1.98
CA GLN A 76 -4.61 -8.21 -2.91
C GLN A 76 -4.30 -6.86 -2.24
N ALA A 77 -4.73 -6.66 -0.99
CA ALA A 77 -4.51 -5.42 -0.23
C ALA A 77 -3.02 -5.13 0.02
N GLN A 78 -2.19 -6.14 0.26
CA GLN A 78 -0.77 -5.90 0.55
C GLN A 78 0.01 -5.44 -0.69
N ALA A 79 -0.38 -5.89 -1.87
CA ALA A 79 0.24 -5.47 -3.12
C ALA A 79 0.04 -3.96 -3.40
N THR A 80 -1.03 -3.38 -2.85
CA THR A 80 -1.51 -2.03 -3.17
C THR A 80 -1.41 -1.06 -1.99
N CYS A 81 -0.96 -1.51 -0.81
CA CYS A 81 -0.85 -0.65 0.38
C CYS A 81 0.10 0.54 0.18
N TRP A 82 1.14 0.40 -0.64
CA TRP A 82 2.07 1.49 -0.96
C TRP A 82 1.38 2.67 -1.67
N ILE A 83 0.26 2.43 -2.35
CA ILE A 83 -0.55 3.46 -3.01
C ILE A 83 -1.25 4.32 -1.95
N GLN A 84 -1.75 3.71 -0.87
CA GLN A 84 -2.30 4.46 0.26
C GLN A 84 -1.22 5.31 0.93
N SER A 85 0.00 4.77 1.10
CA SER A 85 1.14 5.55 1.61
C SER A 85 1.52 6.70 0.66
N LEU A 86 1.44 6.49 -0.66
CA LEU A 86 1.65 7.56 -1.64
C LEU A 86 0.59 8.65 -1.48
N GLY A 87 -0.68 8.28 -1.33
CA GLY A 87 -1.77 9.21 -1.04
C GLY A 87 -1.56 10.00 0.24
N ALA A 88 -1.23 9.30 1.34
CA ALA A 88 -0.98 9.91 2.64
C ALA A 88 0.18 10.92 2.59
N GLN A 89 1.21 10.67 1.79
CA GLN A 89 2.31 11.62 1.59
C GLN A 89 1.86 12.96 0.98
N PHE A 90 0.72 12.99 0.30
CA PHE A 90 0.12 14.19 -0.30
C PHE A 90 -1.20 14.59 0.41
N ASP A 91 -1.37 14.21 1.68
CA ASP A 91 -2.55 14.52 2.49
C ASP A 91 -3.87 13.97 1.90
N LEU A 92 -3.80 12.92 1.09
CA LEU A 92 -4.97 12.25 0.50
C LEU A 92 -5.36 11.03 1.33
N ALA A 93 -6.64 10.94 1.70
CA ALA A 93 -7.22 9.72 2.26
C ALA A 93 -7.62 8.76 1.14
N MET A 94 -7.06 7.55 1.15
CA MET A 94 -7.39 6.47 0.21
C MET A 94 -7.82 5.23 0.98
N ASP A 95 -8.87 4.56 0.53
CA ASP A 95 -9.37 3.33 1.15
C ASP A 95 -9.59 2.23 0.09
N PHE A 96 -9.51 0.99 0.54
CA PHE A 96 -9.83 -0.16 -0.28
C PHE A 96 -11.34 -0.25 -0.48
N VAL A 97 -11.77 -0.17 -1.73
CA VAL A 97 -13.18 -0.40 -2.07
C VAL A 97 -13.37 -1.90 -2.30
N PRO A 98 -14.29 -2.57 -1.57
CA PRO A 98 -14.61 -3.97 -1.85
C PRO A 98 -15.06 -4.13 -3.31
N PRO A 99 -14.58 -5.18 -4.01
CA PRO A 99 -15.00 -5.43 -5.39
C PRO A 99 -16.52 -5.65 -5.44
N ALA A 100 -17.13 -5.35 -6.59
CA ALA A 100 -18.52 -5.71 -6.82
C ALA A 100 -18.66 -7.25 -6.84
N PRO A 101 -19.80 -7.81 -6.41
CA PRO A 101 -20.09 -9.23 -6.61
C PRO A 101 -20.04 -9.59 -8.11
N ASP A 102 -19.71 -10.85 -8.45
CA ASP A 102 -19.52 -11.32 -9.83
C ASP A 102 -20.73 -11.06 -10.76
N ASN A 103 -21.95 -10.99 -10.18
CA ASN A 103 -23.20 -10.71 -10.90
C ASN A 103 -23.73 -9.28 -10.68
N GLY A 104 -22.86 -8.36 -10.25
CA GLY A 104 -23.26 -7.00 -9.86
C GLY A 104 -24.04 -6.98 -8.54
N TRP A 105 -24.53 -5.79 -8.18
CA TRP A 105 -25.39 -5.63 -7.01
C TRP A 105 -26.84 -5.85 -7.42
N PRO A 106 -27.61 -6.71 -6.72
CA PRO A 106 -29.04 -6.88 -6.99
C PRO A 106 -29.83 -5.56 -6.89
N ASP A 107 -29.35 -4.64 -6.05
CA ASP A 107 -29.81 -3.26 -5.92
C ASP A 107 -28.58 -2.35 -5.75
N GLU A 108 -28.23 -1.64 -6.82
CA GLU A 108 -27.07 -0.74 -6.85
C GLU A 108 -27.25 0.46 -5.91
N VAL A 109 -28.48 0.93 -5.71
CA VAL A 109 -28.77 2.07 -4.83
C VAL A 109 -28.53 1.68 -3.38
N ALA A 110 -29.03 0.50 -2.96
CA ALA A 110 -28.76 -0.04 -1.64
C ALA A 110 -27.26 -0.30 -1.41
N ALA A 111 -26.54 -0.80 -2.44
CA ALA A 111 -25.10 -1.00 -2.36
C ALA A 111 -24.32 0.32 -2.20
N MET A 112 -24.71 1.37 -2.92
CA MET A 112 -24.14 2.71 -2.73
C MET A 112 -24.42 3.28 -1.34
N GLN A 113 -25.65 3.15 -0.85
CA GLN A 113 -26.00 3.55 0.52
C GLN A 113 -25.16 2.81 1.56
N ALA A 114 -24.98 1.49 1.41
CA ALA A 114 -24.15 0.70 2.31
C ALA A 114 -22.68 1.14 2.28
N LYS A 115 -22.13 1.45 1.10
CA LYS A 115 -20.75 1.97 0.95
C LYS A 115 -20.59 3.34 1.62
N LEU A 116 -21.54 4.26 1.43
CA LEU A 116 -21.53 5.57 2.09
C LEU A 116 -21.60 5.45 3.62
N LEU A 117 -22.46 4.56 4.13
CA LEU A 117 -22.57 4.28 5.56
C LEU A 117 -21.30 3.63 6.12
N HIS A 118 -20.62 2.77 5.35
CA HIS A 118 -19.34 2.17 5.74
C HIS A 118 -18.27 3.25 5.94
N VAL A 119 -18.15 4.18 5.00
CA VAL A 119 -17.23 5.34 5.12
C VAL A 119 -17.60 6.20 6.33
N ALA A 120 -18.88 6.55 6.48
CA ALA A 120 -19.35 7.35 7.61
C ALA A 120 -19.10 6.68 8.96
N LYS A 121 -19.25 5.35 9.04
CA LYS A 121 -18.95 4.55 10.24
C LYS A 121 -17.47 4.61 10.60
N HIS A 122 -16.57 4.46 9.63
CA HIS A 122 -15.13 4.55 9.88
C HIS A 122 -14.71 5.95 10.28
N ALA A 123 -15.23 6.98 9.60
CA ALA A 123 -15.01 8.38 9.96
C ALA A 123 -15.51 8.67 11.40
N GLY A 124 -16.73 8.24 11.73
CA GLY A 124 -17.29 8.39 13.07
C GLY A 124 -16.47 7.68 14.15
N ARG A 125 -15.98 6.46 13.87
CA ARG A 125 -15.09 5.73 14.80
C ARG A 125 -13.76 6.45 15.00
N LEU A 126 -13.17 6.98 13.93
CA LEU A 126 -11.95 7.79 14.02
C LEU A 126 -12.18 9.04 14.87
N SER A 127 -13.27 9.76 14.63
CA SER A 127 -13.65 10.93 15.44
C SER A 127 -13.86 10.57 16.90
N GLY A 128 -14.51 9.44 17.19
CA GLY A 128 -14.69 8.95 18.57
C GLY A 128 -13.37 8.71 19.28
N VAL A 129 -12.46 7.94 18.68
CA VAL A 129 -11.13 7.67 19.23
C VAL A 129 -10.32 8.96 19.40
N ALA A 130 -10.41 9.89 18.45
CA ALA A 130 -9.72 11.18 18.53
C ALA A 130 -10.27 12.04 19.67
N LEU A 131 -11.59 12.07 19.88
CA LEU A 131 -12.21 12.78 20.99
C LEU A 131 -11.83 12.17 22.34
N GLU A 132 -11.84 10.83 22.46
CA GLU A 132 -11.36 10.13 23.65
C GLU A 132 -9.89 10.48 23.96
N ALA A 133 -9.02 10.45 22.95
CA ALA A 133 -7.61 10.80 23.11
C ALA A 133 -7.37 12.29 23.46
N LEU A 134 -8.24 13.20 22.98
CA LEU A 134 -8.20 14.62 23.31
C LEU A 134 -8.72 14.88 24.73
N ASP A 135 -9.80 14.22 25.14
CA ASP A 135 -10.35 14.29 26.50
C ASP A 135 -9.36 13.75 27.53
N ASP A 136 -8.55 12.74 27.17
CA ASP A 136 -7.48 12.20 28.00
C ASP A 136 -6.24 13.13 28.14
N ALA A 137 -6.23 14.29 27.47
CA ALA A 137 -5.21 15.34 27.55
C ALA A 137 -3.75 14.89 27.32
N HIS A 138 -3.50 13.72 26.72
CA HIS A 138 -2.16 13.15 26.54
C HIS A 138 -1.49 13.48 25.20
N LEU A 139 -2.09 14.33 24.36
CA LEU A 139 -1.53 14.61 23.03
C LEU A 139 -0.35 15.61 23.02
N PHE A 140 0.00 16.26 24.14
CA PHE A 140 1.21 17.08 24.25
C PHE A 140 1.83 17.05 25.65
N ALA A 141 2.66 16.05 25.96
CA ALA A 141 3.70 16.16 26.97
C ALA A 141 4.92 15.26 26.62
N ALA A 142 6.05 15.94 26.37
CA ALA A 142 7.43 15.47 26.10
C ALA A 142 7.76 14.95 24.69
#